data_AF-A0A644ZUH8-F1
#
_entry.id   AF-A0A644ZUH8-F1
#
_cell.length_a   1.000
_cell.length_b   1.000
_cell.length_c   1.000
_cell.angle_alpha   90.00
_cell.angle_beta   90.00
_cell.angle_gamma   90.00
#
_symmetry.space_group_name_H-M   'P 1'
#
loop_
_entity.id
_entity.type
_entity.pdbx_description
1 polymer ?
#
loop_
_entity_poly.entity_id
_entity_poly.type
_entity_poly.pdbx_seq_one_letter_code
_entity_poly.pdbx_strand_id
1 'polypeptide(L)'
;MDTVGCDPKWLKANAPAAKALTQSYFDAIAMINSDKEKSYEIMGAAVKQSGEQFGKSAAFLKWSDKEANQKFFANDLLPFMKESAAILKEAGVIRSIPENYGVMYDASFIK
;
A
#
# COMPACT_ATOMS: atom_id res chain seq x y z
N MET A 1 5.24 -5.31 -2.15
CA MET A 1 4.53 -4.44 -1.19
C MET A 1 3.74 -3.47 -2.03
N ASP A 2 2.43 -3.53 -1.96
CA ASP A 2 1.58 -2.59 -2.69
C ASP A 2 1.45 -1.32 -1.87
N THR A 3 1.50 -0.17 -2.55
CA THR A 3 1.37 1.14 -1.89
C THR A 3 0.32 1.96 -2.61
N VAL A 4 -0.51 2.66 -1.84
CA VAL A 4 -1.47 3.63 -2.35
C VAL A 4 -0.91 5.02 -2.07
N GLY A 5 -0.57 5.75 -3.13
CA GLY A 5 -0.03 7.10 -3.05
C GLY A 5 -1.04 8.13 -3.52
N CYS A 6 -1.05 9.30 -2.90
CA CYS A 6 -1.79 10.48 -3.34
C CYS A 6 -0.84 11.68 -3.40
N ASP A 7 -1.09 12.61 -4.30
CA ASP A 7 -0.33 13.85 -4.37
C ASP A 7 -0.44 14.63 -3.03
N PRO A 8 0.66 15.19 -2.49
CA PRO A 8 0.63 15.89 -1.21
C PRO A 8 -0.26 17.14 -1.18
N LYS A 9 -0.43 17.85 -2.31
CA LYS A 9 -1.35 19.01 -2.37
C LYS A 9 -2.79 18.51 -2.37
N TRP A 10 -3.07 17.42 -3.08
CA TRP A 10 -4.40 16.81 -3.07
C TRP A 10 -4.78 16.30 -1.69
N LEU A 11 -3.87 15.62 -0.98
CA LEU A 11 -4.11 15.15 0.40
C LEU A 11 -4.48 16.28 1.35
N LYS A 12 -3.75 17.41 1.28
CA LYS A 12 -4.03 18.60 2.09
C LYS A 12 -5.39 19.22 1.77
N ALA A 13 -5.75 19.27 0.49
CA ALA A 13 -7.02 19.85 0.05
C ALA A 13 -8.23 18.93 0.28
N ASN A 14 -8.02 17.61 0.38
CA ASN A 14 -9.10 16.61 0.36
C ASN A 14 -9.00 15.60 1.51
N ALA A 15 -8.67 16.06 2.72
CA ALA A 15 -8.49 15.18 3.88
C ALA A 15 -9.69 14.23 4.16
N PRO A 16 -10.97 14.63 4.02
CA PRO A 16 -12.09 13.70 4.17
C PRO A 16 -12.08 12.59 3.12
N ALA A 17 -11.78 12.90 1.85
CA ALA A 17 -11.70 11.92 0.78
C ALA A 17 -10.51 10.96 0.97
N ALA A 18 -9.35 11.48 1.42
CA ALA A 18 -8.19 10.66 1.74
C ALA A 18 -8.51 9.64 2.86
N LYS A 19 -9.18 10.07 3.93
CA LYS A 19 -9.65 9.15 5.00
C LYS A 19 -10.61 8.10 4.46
N ALA A 20 -11.56 8.51 3.61
CA ALA A 20 -12.50 7.58 2.98
C ALA A 20 -11.78 6.57 2.09
N LEU A 21 -10.79 6.99 1.28
CA LEU A 21 -9.98 6.09 0.46
C LEU A 21 -9.21 5.07 1.31
N THR A 22 -8.58 5.51 2.40
CA THR A 22 -7.88 4.60 3.32
C THR A 22 -8.84 3.61 3.98
N GLN A 23 -10.03 4.05 4.40
CA GLN A 23 -11.04 3.17 4.97
C GLN A 23 -11.54 2.15 3.93
N SER A 24 -11.90 2.60 2.72
CA SER A 24 -12.36 1.72 1.65
C SER A 24 -11.34 0.66 1.27
N TYR A 25 -10.04 0.96 1.34
CA TYR A 25 -9.00 -0.06 1.16
C TYR A 25 -9.11 -1.17 2.21
N PHE A 26 -9.25 -0.83 3.49
CA PHE A 26 -9.39 -1.84 4.55
C PHE A 26 -10.72 -2.59 4.48
N ASP A 27 -11.80 -1.93 4.05
CA ASP A 27 -13.09 -2.58 3.80
C ASP A 27 -12.96 -3.60 2.66
N ALA A 28 -12.19 -3.29 1.61
CA ALA A 28 -11.89 -4.24 0.54
C ALA A 28 -11.04 -5.43 1.04
N ILE A 29 -10.05 -5.19 1.91
CA ILE A 29 -9.30 -6.29 2.54
C ILE A 29 -10.23 -7.17 3.41
N ALA A 30 -11.17 -6.57 4.15
CA ALA A 30 -12.16 -7.31 4.92
C ALA A 30 -13.05 -8.16 4.01
N MET A 31 -13.50 -7.62 2.87
CA MET A 31 -14.27 -8.35 1.86
C MET A 31 -13.48 -9.52 1.27
N ILE A 32 -12.21 -9.33 0.92
CA ILE A 32 -11.33 -10.42 0.45
C ILE A 32 -11.25 -11.54 1.49
N ASN A 33 -11.18 -11.21 2.78
CA ASN A 33 -11.11 -12.20 3.84
C ASN A 33 -12.43 -12.94 4.06
N SER A 34 -13.57 -12.25 3.95
CA SER A 34 -14.90 -12.84 4.19
C SER A 34 -15.49 -13.57 2.98
N ASP A 35 -15.20 -13.11 1.76
CA ASP A 35 -15.75 -13.63 0.51
C ASP A 35 -14.69 -13.59 -0.60
N LYS A 36 -13.78 -14.57 -0.55
CA LYS A 36 -12.68 -14.70 -1.51
C LYS A 36 -13.18 -14.93 -2.93
N GLU A 37 -14.20 -15.76 -3.11
CA GLU A 37 -14.72 -16.09 -4.44
C GLU A 37 -15.25 -14.84 -5.13
N LYS A 38 -16.12 -14.08 -4.45
CA LYS A 38 -16.65 -12.84 -5.03
C LYS A 38 -15.57 -11.81 -5.26
N SER A 39 -14.66 -11.66 -4.30
CA SER A 39 -13.56 -10.70 -4.41
C SER A 39 -12.63 -11.03 -5.58
N TYR A 40 -12.31 -12.31 -5.77
CA TYR A 40 -11.44 -12.75 -6.87
C TYR A 40 -12.15 -12.68 -8.22
N GLU A 41 -13.46 -12.89 -8.29
CA GLU A 41 -14.25 -12.64 -9.49
C GLU A 41 -14.14 -11.16 -9.93
N ILE A 42 -14.37 -10.22 -9.00
CA ILE A 42 -14.28 -8.77 -9.27
C ILE A 42 -12.86 -8.38 -9.70
N MET A 43 -11.85 -8.79 -8.94
CA MET A 43 -10.46 -8.43 -9.22
C MET A 43 -9.94 -9.09 -10.50
N GLY A 44 -10.28 -10.35 -10.72
CA GLY A 44 -9.95 -11.08 -11.95
C GLY A 44 -10.51 -10.37 -13.19
N ALA A 45 -11.78 -9.96 -13.15
CA ALA A 45 -12.41 -9.23 -14.25
C ALA A 45 -11.65 -7.94 -14.61
N ALA A 46 -11.16 -7.19 -13.60
CA ALA A 46 -10.38 -5.97 -13.81
C ALA A 46 -9.05 -6.20 -14.54
N VAL A 47 -8.45 -7.38 -14.39
CA VAL A 47 -7.18 -7.77 -15.04
C VAL A 47 -7.37 -8.81 -16.15
N LYS A 48 -8.61 -8.99 -16.64
CA LYS A 48 -8.97 -9.93 -17.73
C LYS A 48 -8.62 -11.40 -17.42
N GLN A 49 -8.82 -11.81 -16.18
CA GLN A 49 -8.65 -13.18 -15.69
C GLN A 49 -9.98 -13.70 -15.11
N SER A 50 -10.15 -15.03 -15.08
CA SER A 50 -11.20 -15.62 -14.22
C SER A 50 -10.85 -15.43 -12.74
N GLY A 51 -11.86 -15.51 -11.85
CA GLY A 51 -11.61 -15.47 -10.41
C GLY A 51 -10.68 -16.59 -9.92
N GLU A 52 -10.76 -17.77 -10.53
CA GLU A 52 -9.85 -18.89 -10.22
C GLU A 52 -8.40 -18.57 -10.61
N GLN A 53 -8.19 -18.00 -11.81
CA GLN A 53 -6.86 -17.60 -12.27
C GLN A 53 -6.27 -16.51 -11.37
N PHE A 54 -7.09 -15.51 -11.01
CA PHE A 54 -6.68 -14.45 -10.10
C PHE A 54 -6.32 -15.02 -8.72
N GLY A 55 -7.14 -15.92 -8.17
CA GLY A 55 -6.92 -16.55 -6.88
C GLY A 55 -5.59 -17.31 -6.79
N LYS A 56 -5.16 -17.95 -7.89
CA LYS A 56 -3.83 -18.60 -7.99
C LYS A 56 -2.69 -17.58 -7.87
N SER A 57 -2.81 -16.42 -8.51
CA SER A 57 -1.82 -15.34 -8.37
C SER A 57 -1.88 -14.67 -7.00
N ALA A 58 -3.07 -14.46 -6.45
CA ALA A 58 -3.29 -13.83 -5.16
C ALA A 58 -2.74 -14.66 -3.99
N ALA A 59 -2.57 -15.98 -4.15
CA ALA A 59 -1.97 -16.85 -3.14
C ALA A 59 -0.52 -16.47 -2.78
N PHE A 60 0.18 -15.74 -3.66
CA PHE A 60 1.54 -15.24 -3.40
C PHE A 60 1.55 -13.82 -2.81
N LEU A 61 0.38 -13.20 -2.65
CA LEU A 61 0.25 -11.84 -2.14
C LEU A 61 -0.03 -11.85 -0.64
N LYS A 62 0.58 -10.90 0.06
CA LYS A 62 0.24 -10.60 1.46
C LYS A 62 -0.50 -9.27 1.52
N TRP A 63 -1.78 -9.35 1.84
CA TRP A 63 -2.63 -8.19 2.09
C TRP A 63 -2.42 -7.74 3.53
N SER A 64 -1.99 -6.49 3.73
CA SER A 64 -1.81 -5.93 5.07
C SER A 64 -3.11 -5.25 5.50
N ASP A 65 -3.69 -5.72 6.58
CA ASP A 65 -4.83 -5.07 7.24
C ASP A 65 -4.41 -3.76 7.94
N LYS A 66 -5.37 -3.14 8.64
CA LYS A 66 -5.15 -1.86 9.32
C LYS A 66 -4.09 -1.96 10.41
N GLU A 67 -4.15 -2.99 11.24
CA GLU A 67 -3.20 -3.17 12.36
C GLU A 67 -1.78 -3.41 11.83
N ALA A 68 -1.64 -4.27 10.83
CA ALA A 68 -0.37 -4.52 10.17
C ALA A 68 0.20 -3.25 9.51
N ASN A 69 -0.63 -2.42 8.87
CA ASN A 69 -0.21 -1.13 8.33
C ASN A 69 0.25 -0.16 9.43
N GLN A 70 -0.52 -0.04 10.52
CA GLN A 70 -0.16 0.82 11.64
C GLN A 70 1.20 0.41 12.24
N LYS A 71 1.43 -0.89 12.42
CA LYS A 71 2.72 -1.42 12.88
C LYS A 71 3.84 -1.13 11.90
N PHE A 72 3.61 -1.33 10.60
CA PHE A 72 4.60 -1.08 9.56
C PHE A 72 5.04 0.38 9.53
N PHE A 73 4.10 1.33 9.53
CA PHE A 73 4.42 2.75 9.53
C PHE A 73 5.06 3.24 10.84
N ALA A 74 4.76 2.59 11.97
CA ALA A 74 5.35 2.94 13.26
C ALA A 74 6.80 2.46 13.40
N ASN A 75 7.14 1.28 12.86
CA ASN A 75 8.39 0.61 13.20
C ASN A 75 9.26 0.23 11.98
N ASP A 76 8.64 -0.17 10.87
CA ASP A 76 9.32 -0.90 9.80
C ASP A 76 9.56 -0.02 8.56
N LEU A 77 8.73 1.00 8.32
CA LEU A 77 8.80 1.86 7.15
C LEU A 77 10.12 2.64 7.06
N LEU A 78 10.59 3.22 8.16
CA LEU A 78 11.83 4.00 8.16
C LEU A 78 13.08 3.12 7.89
N PRO A 79 13.27 1.97 8.57
CA PRO A 79 14.30 1.01 8.20
C PRO A 79 14.23 0.60 6.72
N PHE A 80 13.03 0.24 6.25
CA PHE A 80 12.79 -0.13 4.85
C PHE A 80 13.24 0.96 3.86
N MET A 81 12.89 2.22 4.12
CA MET A 81 13.31 3.34 3.26
C MET A 81 14.83 3.55 3.26
N LYS A 82 15.50 3.37 4.40
CA LYS A 82 16.97 3.50 4.50
C LYS A 82 17.69 2.40 3.72
N GLU A 83 17.24 1.15 3.87
CA GLU A 83 17.78 0.02 3.11
C GLU A 83 17.56 0.20 1.61
N SER A 84 16.34 0.61 1.22
CA SER A 84 16.01 0.91 -0.17
C SER A 84 16.89 2.02 -0.75
N ALA A 85 17.11 3.11 -0.01
CA ALA A 85 17.95 4.22 -0.47
C ALA A 85 19.41 3.80 -0.66
N ALA A 86 19.95 2.92 0.20
CA ALA A 86 21.29 2.37 0.03
C ALA A 86 21.41 1.54 -1.25
N ILE A 87 20.47 0.62 -1.48
CA ILE A 87 20.42 -0.21 -2.69
C ILE A 87 20.29 0.66 -3.94
N LEU A 88 19.38 1.63 -3.94
CA LEU A 88 19.16 2.53 -5.07
C LEU A 88 20.39 3.40 -5.37
N LYS A 89 21.14 3.79 -4.34
CA LYS A 89 22.39 4.56 -4.49
C LYS A 89 23.51 3.70 -5.07
N GLU A 90 23.67 2.48 -4.57
CA GLU A 90 24.64 1.51 -5.07
C GLU A 90 24.36 1.14 -6.54
N ALA A 91 23.09 0.90 -6.87
CA ALA A 91 22.64 0.62 -8.24
C ALA A 91 22.70 1.84 -9.18
N GLY A 92 23.01 3.04 -8.67
CA GLY A 92 23.10 4.27 -9.47
C GLY A 92 21.75 4.87 -9.89
N VAL A 93 20.63 4.39 -9.36
CA VAL A 93 19.28 4.91 -9.64
C VAL A 93 19.11 6.31 -9.04
N ILE A 94 19.65 6.54 -7.84
CA ILE A 94 19.66 7.86 -7.19
C ILE A 94 21.08 8.40 -7.05
N ARG A 95 21.22 9.72 -7.23
CA ARG A 95 22.52 10.41 -7.12
C ARG A 95 22.93 10.67 -5.67
N SER A 96 21.97 10.76 -4.75
CA SER A 96 22.20 11.04 -3.34
C SER A 96 21.14 10.37 -2.48
N ILE A 97 21.51 10.05 -1.24
CA ILE A 97 20.58 9.53 -0.23
C ILE A 97 19.72 10.69 0.30
N PRO A 98 18.42 10.49 0.59
CA PRO A 98 17.58 11.51 1.22
C PRO A 98 18.13 11.97 2.57
N GLU A 99 18.17 13.28 2.79
CA GLU A 99 18.57 13.88 4.08
C GLU A 99 17.47 13.74 5.14
N ASN A 100 16.20 13.76 4.71
CA ASN A 100 15.05 13.64 5.58
C ASN A 100 14.00 12.71 4.98
N TYR A 101 13.80 11.55 5.61
CA TYR A 101 12.80 10.57 5.20
C TYR A 101 11.39 10.92 5.69
N GLY A 102 11.26 11.74 6.73
CA GLY A 102 9.97 12.09 7.34
C GLY A 102 9.07 12.94 6.43
N VAL A 103 9.62 13.54 5.37
CA VAL A 103 8.84 14.27 4.36
C VAL A 103 8.33 13.37 3.24
N MET A 104 8.70 12.09 3.23
CA MET A 104 8.38 11.15 2.14
C MET A 104 7.07 10.40 2.37
N TYR A 105 6.43 10.54 3.53
CA TYR A 105 5.17 9.89 3.87
C TYR A 105 4.32 10.73 4.81
N ASP A 106 3.01 10.49 4.81
CA ASP A 106 2.05 11.05 5.76
C ASP A 106 1.27 9.90 6.43
N ALA A 107 1.55 9.66 7.71
CA ALA A 107 0.90 8.59 8.47
C ALA A 107 -0.43 9.02 9.11
N SER A 108 -0.91 10.26 8.91
CA SER A 108 -2.11 10.76 9.59
C SER A 108 -3.41 10.06 9.16
N PHE A 109 -3.42 9.43 7.98
CA PHE A 109 -4.60 8.77 7.41
C PHE A 109 -4.75 7.29 7.80
N ILE A 110 -3.70 6.70 8.38
CA ILE A 110 -3.71 5.30 8.85
C ILE A 110 -3.78 5.18 10.39
N LYS A 111 -3.69 6.31 11.09
CA LYS A 111 -3.77 6.38 12.55
C LYS A 111 -5.21 6.21 13.03
#